data_AF-B5AGU4-F1
#
_entry.id   AF-B5AGU4-F1
#
_cell.length_a   1.000
_cell.length_b   1.000
_cell.length_c   1.000
_cell.angle_alpha   90.00
_cell.angle_beta   90.00
_cell.angle_gamma   90.00
#
_symmetry.space_group_name_H-M   'P 1'
#
loop_
_entity.id
_entity.type
_entity.pdbx_description
1 polymer ?
#
loop_
_entity_poly.entity_id
_entity_poly.type
_entity_poly.pdbx_seq_one_letter_code
_entity_poly.pdbx_strand_id
1 'polypeptide(L)' 'SDYSDMVFLVSMSFNKVLDAQYNSTVGKFVWFTEQAEKSAEIWNNNQAFIQGLKADVDTYCRHYARIVDSAVRDKT' A
#
# COMPACT_ATOMS: atom_id res chain seq x y z
N SER A 1 3.56 -5.38 -19.65
CA SER A 1 4.52 -5.63 -18.55
C SER A 1 3.97 -6.71 -17.64
N ASP A 2 4.82 -7.40 -16.89
CA ASP A 2 4.41 -8.42 -15.89
C ASP A 2 4.05 -7.82 -14.51
N TYR A 3 4.42 -6.55 -14.29
CA TYR A 3 4.13 -5.76 -13.08
C TYR A 3 4.68 -6.39 -11.79
N SER A 4 5.83 -7.04 -11.89
CA SER A 4 6.56 -7.57 -10.72
C SER A 4 6.91 -6.47 -9.72
N ASP A 5 7.24 -5.28 -10.22
CA ASP A 5 7.79 -4.17 -9.43
C ASP A 5 6.72 -3.26 -8.81
N MET A 6 5.44 -3.66 -8.88
CA MET A 6 4.37 -2.89 -8.24
C MET A 6 4.52 -2.86 -6.73
N VAL A 7 4.18 -1.71 -6.15
CA VAL A 7 4.16 -1.49 -4.72
C VAL A 7 2.79 -0.97 -4.33
N PHE A 8 2.14 -1.65 -3.39
CA PHE A 8 0.97 -1.15 -2.70
C PHE A 8 1.37 -0.22 -1.54
N LEU A 9 0.72 0.94 -1.48
CA LEU A 9 0.92 1.99 -0.48
C LEU A 9 -0.42 2.36 0.18
N VAL A 10 -0.43 2.46 1.51
CA VAL A 10 -1.54 3.06 2.27
C VAL A 10 -0.99 4.27 2.99
N SER A 11 -1.50 5.46 2.68
CA SER A 11 -1.05 6.72 3.30
C SER A 11 -2.15 7.30 4.17
N MET A 12 -1.83 7.50 5.45
CA MET A 12 -2.67 8.18 6.43
C MET A 12 -2.17 9.62 6.55
N SER A 13 -3.00 10.58 6.17
CA SER A 13 -2.63 12.00 6.21
C SER A 13 -3.71 12.83 6.90
N PHE A 14 -3.29 13.76 7.76
CA PHE A 14 -4.16 14.72 8.42
C PHE A 14 -3.65 16.14 8.19
N ASN A 15 -4.54 17.09 7.85
CA ASN A 15 -4.17 18.49 7.58
C ASN A 15 -2.99 18.68 6.61
N LYS A 16 -2.93 17.84 5.56
CA LYS A 16 -1.84 17.81 4.55
C LYS A 16 -0.49 17.35 5.08
N VAL A 17 -0.42 16.84 6.31
CA VAL A 17 0.77 16.18 6.87
C VAL A 17 0.59 14.68 6.71
N LEU A 18 1.62 13.99 6.21
CA LEU A 18 1.65 12.53 6.18
C LEU A 18 1.95 12.05 7.60
N ASP A 19 1.03 11.32 8.20
CA ASP A 19 1.14 10.81 9.57
C ASP A 19 1.82 9.44 9.58
N ALA A 20 1.34 8.52 8.74
CA ALA A 20 1.92 7.19 8.61
C ALA A 20 1.70 6.62 7.21
N GLN A 21 2.58 5.72 6.78
CA GLN A 21 2.46 5.03 5.51
C GLN A 21 2.85 3.55 5.63
N TYR A 22 1.99 2.67 5.11
CA TYR A 22 2.34 1.28 4.82
C TYR A 22 2.96 1.21 3.42
N ASN A 23 4.04 0.43 3.31
CA ASN A 23 4.65 0.08 2.03
C ASN A 23 4.80 -1.44 1.96
N SER A 24 4.18 -2.07 0.95
CA SER A 24 4.21 -3.55 0.77
C SER A 24 5.61 -4.15 0.60
N THR A 25 6.60 -3.39 0.12
CA THR A 25 8.01 -3.82 0.07
C THR A 25 8.65 -3.85 1.46
N VAL A 26 8.26 -2.93 2.35
CA VAL A 26 8.74 -2.87 3.73
C VAL A 26 7.93 -3.81 4.64
N GLY A 27 6.64 -3.98 4.36
CA GLY A 27 5.73 -4.89 5.06
C GLY A 27 5.19 -4.37 6.40
N LYS A 28 5.29 -3.06 6.68
CA LYS A 28 4.78 -2.43 7.91
C LYS A 28 4.50 -0.94 7.71
N PHE A 29 3.76 -0.34 8.63
CA PHE A 29 3.60 1.10 8.73
C PHE A 29 4.85 1.76 9.30
N VAL A 30 5.30 2.84 8.65
CA VAL A 30 6.26 3.82 9.15
C VAL A 30 5.48 5.09 9.49
N TRP A 31 5.76 5.71 10.64
CA TRP A 31 5.14 6.97 11.04
C TRP A 31 6.12 8.14 10.86
N PHE A 32 5.57 9.33 10.67
CA PHE A 32 6.31 10.57 10.42
C PHE A 32 5.93 11.69 11.40
N THR A 33 4.89 11.48 12.22
CA THR A 33 4.47 12.39 13.28
C THR A 33 4.37 11.64 14.60
N GLU A 34 4.67 12.31 15.72
CA GLU A 34 4.58 11.72 17.07
C GLU A 34 3.16 11.20 17.37
N GLN A 35 2.14 11.93 16.92
CA GLN A 35 0.74 11.55 17.08
C GLN A 35 0.40 10.21 16.41
N ALA A 36 1.11 9.84 15.35
CA ALA A 36 0.87 8.64 14.57
C ALA A 36 1.66 7.41 15.03
N GLU A 37 2.65 7.59 15.92
CA GLU A 37 3.53 6.52 16.40
C GLU A 37 2.74 5.36 17.02
N LYS A 38 1.89 5.67 18.01
CA LYS A 38 1.08 4.66 18.71
C LYS A 38 0.11 3.94 17.77
N SER A 39 -0.44 4.65 16.78
CA SER A 39 -1.32 4.04 15.77
C SER A 39 -0.55 3.07 14.88
N ALA A 40 0.65 3.45 14.44
CA ALA A 40 1.52 2.58 13.64
C ALA A 40 1.93 1.33 14.42
N GLU A 41 2.26 1.44 15.70
CA GLU A 41 2.54 0.29 16.56
C GLU A 41 1.34 -0.67 16.66
N ILE A 42 0.14 -0.14 16.89
CA ILE A 42 -1.09 -0.94 16.98
C ILE A 42 -1.34 -1.71 15.67
N TRP A 43 -1.23 -1.04 14.52
CA TRP A 43 -1.41 -1.69 13.22
C TRP A 43 -0.34 -2.74 12.95
N ASN A 44 0.92 -2.42 13.23
CA ASN A 44 2.05 -3.33 13.00
C ASN A 44 1.98 -4.58 13.88
N ASN A 45 1.41 -4.48 15.08
CA ASN A 45 1.19 -5.62 15.96
C ASN A 45 -0.04 -6.48 15.54
N ASN A 46 -0.90 -5.98 14.65
CA ASN A 46 -1.99 -6.76 14.09
C ASN A 46 -1.54 -7.53 12.83
N GLN A 47 -1.05 -8.76 13.03
CA GLN A 47 -0.54 -9.59 11.95
C GLN A 47 -1.56 -9.87 10.84
N ALA A 48 -2.82 -10.15 11.18
CA ALA A 48 -3.85 -10.43 10.19
C ALA A 48 -4.07 -9.24 9.26
N PHE A 49 -4.08 -8.03 9.83
CA PHE A 49 -4.19 -6.79 9.07
C PHE A 49 -2.98 -6.58 8.15
N ILE A 50 -1.76 -6.70 8.68
CA ILE A 50 -0.53 -6.51 7.90
C ILE A 50 -0.38 -7.54 6.76
N GLN A 51 -0.75 -8.79 6.98
CA GLN A 51 -0.73 -9.82 5.93
C GLN A 51 -1.78 -9.56 4.85
N GLY A 52 -2.96 -9.04 5.22
CA GLY A 52 -3.96 -8.57 4.26
C GLY A 52 -3.39 -7.48 3.35
N LEU A 53 -2.84 -6.41 3.96
CA LEU A 53 -2.22 -5.31 3.19
C LEU A 53 -1.05 -5.77 2.31
N LYS A 54 -0.31 -6.80 2.74
CA LYS A 54 0.77 -7.38 1.93
C LYS A 54 0.22 -8.09 0.69
N ALA A 55 -0.91 -8.77 0.81
CA ALA A 55 -1.55 -9.46 -0.31
C ALA A 55 -2.18 -8.47 -1.32
N ASP A 56 -2.52 -7.26 -0.90
CA ASP A 56 -3.21 -6.26 -1.73
C ASP A 56 -2.43 -5.82 -2.98
N VAL A 57 -1.09 -5.94 -2.97
CA VAL A 57 -0.29 -5.72 -4.18
C VAL A 57 -0.64 -6.71 -5.30
N ASP A 58 -0.99 -7.95 -4.95
CA ASP A 58 -1.34 -8.99 -5.90
C ASP A 58 -2.84 -8.98 -6.22
N THR A 59 -3.67 -8.89 -5.17
CA THR A 59 -5.13 -9.06 -5.26
C THR A 59 -5.83 -7.82 -5.79
N TYR A 60 -5.30 -6.62 -5.50
CA TYR A 60 -5.85 -5.37 -6.02
C TYR A 60 -4.95 -4.80 -7.11
N CYS A 61 -3.72 -4.38 -6.80
CA CYS A 61 -2.91 -3.60 -7.75
C CYS A 61 -2.66 -4.37 -9.05
N ARG A 62 -2.06 -5.56 -8.96
CA ARG A 62 -1.70 -6.33 -10.15
C ARG A 62 -2.92 -6.90 -10.87
N HIS A 63 -3.94 -7.29 -10.13
CA HIS A 63 -5.20 -7.74 -10.71
C HIS A 63 -5.83 -6.67 -11.61
N TYR A 64 -6.05 -5.47 -11.09
CA TYR A 64 -6.67 -4.39 -11.85
C TYR A 64 -5.77 -3.87 -12.97
N ALA A 65 -4.46 -3.78 -12.75
CA ALA A 65 -3.53 -3.34 -13.79
C ALA A 65 -3.60 -4.24 -15.04
N ARG A 66 -3.68 -5.56 -14.85
CA ARG A 66 -3.83 -6.51 -15.96
C ARG A 66 -5.16 -6.37 -16.70
N ILE A 67 -6.24 -6.05 -15.98
CA ILE A 67 -7.57 -5.86 -16.59
C ILE A 67 -7.59 -4.61 -17.48
N VAL A 68 -6.97 -3.51 -17.03
CA VAL A 68 -7.03 -2.23 -17.75
C VAL A 68 -5.88 -2.01 -18.73
N ASP A 69 -4.90 -2.92 -18.79
CA ASP A 69 -3.65 -2.69 -19.53
C ASP A 69 -3.87 -2.36 -20.99
N SER A 70 -4.66 -3.19 -21.68
CA SER A 70 -4.96 -3.01 -23.10
C SER A 70 -5.65 -1.68 -23.35
N ALA A 71 -6.63 -1.32 -22.53
CA ALA A 71 -7.35 -0.05 -22.67
C ALA A 71 -6.46 1.20 -22.48
N VAL A 72 -5.36 1.10 -21.74
CA VAL A 72 -4.45 2.23 -21.46
C VAL A 72 -3.26 2.25 -22.41
N ARG A 73 -2.72 1.08 -22.78
CA ARG A 73 -1.47 0.96 -23.53
C ARG A 73 -1.66 0.70 -25.02
N ASP A 74 -2.78 0.11 -25.42
CA ASP A 74 -3.04 -0.14 -26.82
C ASP A 74 -3.37 1.19 -27.51
N LYS A 75 -2.67 1.48 -28.60
CA LYS A 75 -2.79 2.73 -29.38
C LYS A 75 -3.71 2.61 -30.59
N THR A 76 -4.41 1.48 -30.73
CA THR A 76 -5.44 1.26 -31.75
C THR A 76 -6.67 2.07 -31.44
#